data_AF-A0A0F9GQ46-F1
#
_entry.id   AF-A0A0F9GQ46-F1
#
_cell.length_a   1.000
_cell.length_b   1.000
_cell.length_c   1.000
_cell.angle_alpha   90.00
_cell.angle_beta   90.00
_cell.angle_gamma   90.00
#
_symmetry.space_group_name_H-M   'P 1'
#
loop_
_entity.id
_entity.type
_entity.pdbx_description
1 polymer ?
#
loop_
_entity_poly.entity_id
_entity_poly.type
_entity_poly.pdbx_seq_one_letter_code
_entity_poly.pdbx_strand_id
1 'polypeptide(L)' 'MKRPYLLYKRGNVWYYRFTGEKIFLTTGQKTRSKAEYFIIELLKSLEIR' A
#
# COMPACT_ATOMS: atom_id res chain seq x y z
N MET A 1 12.82 4.71 -9.71
CA MET A 1 11.57 5.47 -9.47
C MET A 1 11.29 5.49 -7.98
N LYS A 2 11.07 6.67 -7.38
CA LYS A 2 10.52 6.75 -6.01
C LYS A 2 9.07 6.26 -6.06
N ARG A 3 8.74 5.25 -5.24
CA ARG A 3 7.36 4.75 -5.15
C ARG A 3 6.50 5.83 -4.49
N PRO A 4 5.25 6.06 -4.94
CA PRO A 4 4.36 7.05 -4.34
C PRO A 4 3.74 6.59 -3.00
N TYR A 5 4.24 5.49 -2.45
CA TYR A 5 3.77 4.89 -1.21
C TYR A 5 4.92 4.26 -0.42
N LEU A 6 4.70 4.11 0.87
CA LEU A 6 5.54 3.34 1.77
C LEU A 6 4.79 2.12 2.27
N LEU A 7 5.53 1.02 2.49
CA LEU A 7 5.03 -0.20 3.09
C LEU A 7 5.65 -0.41 4.47
N TYR A 8 4.82 -0.80 5.42
CA TYR A 8 5.21 -1.06 6.80
C TYR A 8 4.55 -2.35 7.29
N LYS A 9 5.34 -3.26 7.87
CA LYS A 9 4.82 -4.51 8.43
C LYS A 9 4.52 -4.31 9.92
N ARG A 10 3.29 -4.61 10.35
CA ARG A 10 2.88 -4.63 11.76
C ARG A 10 2.28 -5.99 12.09
N GLY A 11 2.94 -6.74 12.97
CA GLY A 11 2.59 -8.14 13.22
C GLY A 11 2.70 -8.97 11.94
N ASN A 12 1.63 -9.67 11.57
CA ASN A 12 1.58 -10.49 10.35
C ASN A 12 0.86 -9.80 9.18
N VAL A 13 0.66 -8.48 9.24
CA VAL A 13 -0.08 -7.73 8.21
C VAL A 13 0.75 -6.55 7.72
N TRP A 14 0.66 -6.30 6.41
CA TRP A 14 1.27 -5.15 5.77
C TRP A 14 0.30 -3.96 5.73
N TYR A 15 0.85 -2.80 6.03
CA TYR A 15 0.20 -1.51 6.00
C TYR A 15 0.89 -0.63 4.98
N TYR A 16 0.18 0.38 4.50
CA TYR A 16 0.68 1.33 3.52
C TYR A 16 0.27 2.75 3.87
N ARG A 17 1.01 3.72 3.33
CA ARG A 17 0.59 5.13 3.29
C ARG A 17 1.06 5.75 1.99
N PHE A 18 0.32 6.70 1.45
CA PHE A 18 0.79 7.47 0.30
C PHE A 18 1.78 8.56 0.74
N THR A 19 2.60 9.01 -0.20
CA THR A 19 3.51 10.14 0.03
C THR A 19 2.70 11.38 0.41
N GLY A 20 3.04 12.02 1.53
CA GLY A 20 2.33 13.17 2.07
C GLY A 20 1.29 12.82 3.13
N GLU A 21 0.89 11.54 3.23
CA GLU A 21 -0.03 11.08 4.26
C GLU A 21 0.69 10.71 5.56
N LYS A 22 0.04 10.99 6.69
CA LYS A 22 0.53 10.63 8.02
C LYS A 22 0.04 9.26 8.49
N ILE A 23 -1.10 8.82 7.99
CA ILE A 23 -1.81 7.63 8.48
C ILE A 23 -1.42 6.41 7.65
N PHE A 24 -1.18 5.29 8.34
CA PHE A 24 -1.01 4.00 7.69
C PHE A 24 -2.36 3.27 7.64
N LEU A 25 -2.75 2.85 6.44
CA LEU A 25 -3.91 2.00 6.17
C LEU A 25 -3.47 0.55 6.04
N THR A 26 -4.33 -0.39 6.41
CA THR A 26 -4.02 -1.82 6.26
C THR A 26 -4.25 -2.28 4.82
N THR A 27 -3.36 -3.14 4.31
CA THR A 27 -3.60 -3.88 3.06
C THR A 27 -4.34 -5.20 3.30
N GLY A 28 -4.42 -5.66 4.56
CA GLY A 28 -4.87 -7.02 4.92
C GLY A 28 -3.94 -8.15 4.47
N GLN A 29 -2.86 -7.85 3.74
CA GLN A 29 -1.98 -8.86 3.16
C GLN A 29 -0.89 -9.29 4.11
N LYS A 30 -0.57 -10.59 4.12
CA LYS A 30 0.49 -11.17 4.97
C LYS A 30 1.89 -11.09 4.33
N THR A 31 1.95 -11.09 3.01
CA THR A 31 3.21 -11.03 2.25
C THR A 31 3.39 -9.66 1.61
N ARG A 32 4.65 -9.23 1.49
CA ARG A 32 5.01 -7.95 0.88
C ARG A 32 4.54 -7.89 -0.58
N SER A 33 4.74 -8.97 -1.34
CA SER A 33 4.34 -9.05 -2.75
C SER A 33 2.84 -8.82 -2.95
N LYS A 34 1.99 -9.43 -2.12
CA LYS A 34 0.54 -9.22 -2.16
C LYS A 34 0.17 -7.80 -1.74
N ALA A 35 0.86 -7.23 -0.74
CA ALA A 35 0.65 -5.85 -0.33
C ALA A 35 1.00 -4.84 -1.45
N GLU A 36 2.12 -5.08 -2.16
CA GLU A 36 2.51 -4.27 -3.32
C GLU A 36 1.48 -4.38 -4.45
N TYR A 37 1.03 -5.60 -4.77
CA TYR A 37 -0.01 -5.83 -5.77
C TYR A 37 -1.33 -5.12 -5.40
N PHE A 38 -1.76 -5.22 -4.14
CA PHE A 38 -2.95 -4.52 -3.63
C PHE A 38 -2.88 -3.01 -3.88
N ILE A 39 -1.75 -2.37 -3.58
CA ILE A 39 -1.59 -0.92 -3.76
C ILE A 39 -1.59 -0.56 -5.25
N ILE A 40 -0.98 -1.37 -6.11
CA ILE A 40 -0.97 -1.13 -7.56
C ILE A 40 -2.39 -1.18 -8.11
N GLU A 41 -3.18 -2.18 -7.74
CA GLU A 41 -4.58 -2.28 -8.16
C GLU A 41 -5.44 -1.14 -7.61
N LEU A 42 -5.20 -0.73 -6.36
CA LEU A 42 -5.84 0.45 -5.78
C LEU A 42 -5.52 1.72 -6.58
N LEU A 43 -4.25 1.97 -6.92
CA LEU A 43 -3.84 3.15 -7.68
C LEU A 43 -4.48 3.16 -9.08
N LYS A 44 -4.49 2.03 -9.79
CA LYS A 44 -5.17 1.91 -11.09
C LYS A 44 -6.66 2.21 -10.98
N SER A 45 -7.32 1.75 -9.91
CA SER A 45 -8.75 2.01 -9.72
C SER A 45 -9.07 3.50 -9.47
N LEU A 46 -8.11 4.26 -8.93
CA LEU A 46 -8.24 5.69 -8.70
C LEU A 46 -7.94 6.52 -9.95
N GLU A 47 -7.02 6.08 -10.81
CA GLU A 47 -6.69 6.74 -12.09
C GLU A 47 -7.82 6.63 -13.14
N ILE A 48 -8.70 5.63 -13.00
CA ILE A 48 -9.82 5.39 -13.93
C ILE A 48 -11.05 6.25 -13.58
N ARG A 49 -11.00 7.07 -12.52
CA ARG A 49 -12.06 8.01 -12.12
C ARG A 49 -11.69 9.45 -12.37
#